data_AF-A0A7J3JBT1-F1
#
_entry.id   AF-A0A7J3JBT1-F1
#
_cell.length_a   1.000
_cell.length_b   1.000
_cell.length_c   1.000
_cell.angle_alpha   90.00
_cell.angle_beta   90.00
_cell.angle_gamma   90.00
#
_symmetry.space_group_name_H-M   'P 1'
#
loop_
_entity.id
_entity.type
_entity.pdbx_description
1 polymer ?
#
loop_
_entity_poly.entity_id
_entity_poly.type
_entity_poly.pdbx_seq_one_letter_code
_entity_poly.pdbx_strand_id
1 'polypeptide(L)'
;MNPSELKSVSKTQISLLAKNLTAADIGFLVETLAEKDDKLRYNAFLLLQAHSKIAATVYPHWNVLEKKLDSDNSYQRSLGVMLLAENVRWDIDDRFKDVLGKFWVCCNDEKFITARQTIQALATVMQSTEKYNGAIKQGLLKLKFDMYKENQQSLLKRDVEKTLKLVDKR
;
A
#
# COMPACT_ATOMS: atom_id res chain seq x y z
N MET A 1 6.39 8.00 -20.69
CA MET A 1 6.10 9.10 -19.75
C MET A 1 7.41 9.75 -19.33
N ASN A 2 7.45 11.06 -19.10
CA ASN A 2 8.62 11.79 -18.59
C ASN A 2 8.32 12.59 -17.31
N PRO A 3 9.33 13.12 -16.60
CA PRO A 3 9.12 13.87 -15.34
C PRO A 3 8.22 15.10 -15.48
N SER A 4 8.34 15.86 -16.58
CA SER A 4 7.52 17.06 -16.79
C SER A 4 6.04 16.70 -16.96
N GLU A 5 5.75 15.68 -17.77
CA GLU A 5 4.40 15.13 -17.93
C GLU A 5 3.85 14.66 -16.58
N LEU A 6 4.61 13.85 -15.85
CA LEU A 6 4.21 13.28 -14.57
C LEU A 6 3.89 14.38 -13.55
N LYS A 7 4.69 15.45 -13.47
CA LYS A 7 4.47 16.57 -12.56
C LYS A 7 3.21 17.37 -12.88
N SER A 8 2.74 17.31 -14.12
CA SER A 8 1.53 18.00 -14.57
C SER A 8 0.25 17.18 -14.39
N VAL A 9 0.36 15.88 -14.10
CA VAL A 9 -0.79 14.98 -13.93
C VAL A 9 -1.73 15.49 -12.83
N SER A 10 -3.00 15.62 -13.20
CA SER A 10 -4.10 15.95 -12.29
C SER A 10 -4.86 14.69 -11.88
N LYS A 11 -5.56 14.75 -10.74
CA LYS A 11 -6.32 13.62 -10.19
C LYS A 11 -7.39 13.07 -11.15
N THR A 12 -8.00 13.93 -11.97
CA THR A 12 -9.03 13.54 -12.94
C THR A 12 -8.47 12.72 -14.09
N GLN A 13 -7.17 12.82 -14.37
CA GLN A 13 -6.50 12.10 -15.46
C GLN A 13 -5.94 10.74 -15.03
N ILE A 14 -5.77 10.49 -13.73
CA ILE A 14 -5.13 9.28 -13.18
C ILE A 14 -5.75 8.00 -13.76
N SER A 15 -7.07 7.87 -13.71
CA SER A 15 -7.78 6.68 -14.17
C SER A 15 -7.63 6.42 -15.68
N LEU A 16 -7.48 7.48 -16.49
CA LEU A 16 -7.28 7.36 -17.93
C LEU A 16 -5.83 6.98 -18.24
N LEU A 17 -4.87 7.69 -17.65
CA LEU A 17 -3.44 7.46 -17.85
C LEU A 17 -3.03 6.07 -17.38
N ALA A 18 -3.54 5.64 -16.22
CA ALA A 18 -3.25 4.33 -15.68
C ALA A 18 -3.61 3.19 -16.64
N LYS A 19 -4.63 3.33 -17.51
CA LYS A 19 -4.99 2.26 -18.46
C LYS A 19 -3.96 2.05 -19.57
N ASN A 20 -3.17 3.07 -19.88
CA ASN A 20 -2.29 3.10 -21.05
C ASN A 20 -0.80 3.04 -20.67
N LEU A 21 -0.47 2.74 -19.40
CA LEU A 21 0.92 2.62 -18.97
C LEU A 21 1.57 1.37 -19.56
N THR A 22 2.74 1.55 -20.16
CA THR A 22 3.60 0.46 -20.63
C THR A 22 4.47 -0.07 -19.49
N ALA A 23 5.11 -1.24 -19.66
CA ALA A 23 6.07 -1.75 -18.70
C ALA A 23 7.25 -0.78 -18.44
N ALA A 24 7.68 -0.04 -19.48
CA ALA A 24 8.71 0.99 -19.33
C ALA A 24 8.22 2.16 -18.46
N ASP A 25 6.97 2.59 -18.63
CA ASP A 25 6.38 3.62 -17.76
C ASP A 25 6.30 3.13 -16.31
N ILE A 26 5.94 1.87 -16.08
CA ILE A 26 5.90 1.29 -14.73
C ILE A 26 7.27 1.29 -14.08
N GLY A 27 8.33 0.88 -14.81
CA GLY A 27 9.70 0.96 -14.32
C GLY A 27 10.08 2.38 -13.90
N PHE A 28 9.84 3.35 -14.77
CA PHE A 28 10.07 4.78 -14.48
C PHE A 28 9.30 5.27 -13.24
N LEU A 29 8.02 4.90 -13.11
CA LEU A 29 7.19 5.34 -11.98
C LEU A 29 7.66 4.71 -10.67
N VAL A 30 8.05 3.43 -10.68
CA VAL A 30 8.59 2.73 -9.49
C VAL A 30 9.88 3.39 -9.01
N GLU A 31 10.78 3.75 -9.92
CA GLU A 31 12.01 4.49 -9.60
C GLU A 31 11.67 5.88 -9.02
N THR A 32 10.70 6.57 -9.63
CA THR A 32 10.24 7.89 -9.19
C THR A 32 9.70 7.90 -7.75
N LEU A 33 9.32 6.75 -7.19
CA LEU A 33 8.93 6.66 -5.78
C LEU A 33 10.05 7.06 -4.81
N ALA A 34 11.32 7.04 -5.23
CA ALA A 34 12.46 7.44 -4.41
C ALA A 34 12.81 8.94 -4.52
N GLU A 35 12.18 9.66 -5.46
CA GLU A 35 12.47 11.09 -5.70
C GLU A 35 12.15 11.95 -4.48
N LYS A 36 12.89 13.06 -4.32
CA LYS A 36 12.62 14.02 -3.24
C LYS A 36 11.43 14.93 -3.54
N ASP A 37 11.14 15.17 -4.82
CA ASP A 37 10.00 16.00 -5.25
C ASP A 37 8.67 15.31 -4.90
N ASP A 38 7.95 15.88 -3.93
CA ASP A 38 6.70 15.34 -3.43
C ASP A 38 5.63 15.19 -4.51
N LYS A 39 5.58 16.11 -5.48
CA LYS A 39 4.55 16.09 -6.52
C LYS A 39 4.83 14.97 -7.52
N LEU A 40 6.09 14.81 -7.94
CA LEU A 40 6.50 13.68 -8.79
C LEU A 40 6.22 12.36 -8.09
N ARG A 41 6.71 12.20 -6.85
CA ARG A 41 6.57 10.98 -6.07
C ARG A 41 5.10 10.61 -5.83
N TYR A 42 4.28 11.59 -5.46
CA TYR A 42 2.85 11.36 -5.21
C TYR A 42 2.08 11.03 -6.50
N ASN A 43 2.36 11.71 -7.61
CA ASN A 43 1.71 11.39 -8.89
C ASN A 43 2.13 10.00 -9.38
N ALA A 44 3.40 9.61 -9.20
CA ALA A 44 3.86 8.25 -9.51
C ALA A 44 3.10 7.20 -8.69
N PHE A 45 2.99 7.43 -7.39
CA PHE A 45 2.22 6.58 -6.50
C PHE A 45 0.75 6.43 -6.94
N LEU A 46 0.07 7.53 -7.27
CA LEU A 46 -1.34 7.48 -7.70
C LEU A 46 -1.54 6.68 -9.00
N LEU A 47 -0.65 6.85 -9.97
CA LEU A 47 -0.69 6.10 -11.22
C LEU A 47 -0.43 4.60 -10.99
N LEU A 48 0.60 4.26 -10.21
CA LEU A 48 0.90 2.87 -9.86
C LEU A 48 -0.25 2.21 -9.09
N GLN A 49 -0.84 2.92 -8.13
CA GLN A 49 -1.97 2.43 -7.35
C GLN A 49 -3.19 2.16 -8.24
N ALA A 50 -3.51 3.08 -9.15
CA ALA A 50 -4.62 2.91 -10.09
C ALA A 50 -4.35 1.78 -11.09
N HIS A 51 -3.13 1.67 -11.61
CA HIS A 51 -2.75 0.63 -12.56
C HIS A 51 -2.75 -0.77 -11.93
N SER A 52 -2.28 -0.87 -10.69
CA SER A 52 -2.28 -2.14 -9.92
C SER A 52 -3.67 -2.73 -9.76
N LYS A 53 -4.75 -1.93 -9.87
CA LYS A 53 -6.13 -2.43 -9.81
C LYS A 53 -6.58 -3.14 -11.09
N ILE A 54 -5.93 -2.88 -12.22
CA ILE A 54 -6.37 -3.31 -13.55
C ILE A 54 -5.34 -4.17 -14.29
N ALA A 55 -4.07 -4.16 -13.89
CA ALA A 55 -3.01 -4.94 -14.53
C ALA A 55 -1.93 -5.38 -13.55
N ALA A 56 -1.31 -6.53 -13.85
CA ALA A 56 -0.28 -7.16 -13.03
C ALA A 56 1.14 -6.61 -13.25
N THR A 57 1.33 -5.62 -14.12
CA THR A 57 2.67 -5.13 -14.54
C THR A 57 3.48 -4.49 -13.41
N VAL A 58 2.85 -4.08 -12.31
CA VAL A 58 3.55 -3.58 -11.11
C VAL A 58 4.08 -4.74 -10.25
N TYR A 59 3.44 -5.91 -10.28
CA TYR A 59 3.82 -7.08 -9.47
C TYR A 59 5.28 -7.54 -9.66
N PRO A 60 5.87 -7.56 -10.87
CA PRO A 60 7.30 -7.84 -11.04
C PRO A 60 8.24 -6.96 -10.21
N HIS A 61 7.81 -5.75 -9.83
CA HIS A 61 8.60 -4.81 -9.01
C HIS A 61 8.47 -5.02 -7.50
N TRP A 62 7.81 -6.09 -7.06
CA TRP A 62 7.57 -6.39 -5.64
C TRP A 62 8.80 -6.27 -4.74
N ASN A 63 9.96 -6.81 -5.15
CA ASN A 63 11.19 -6.72 -4.33
C ASN A 63 11.60 -5.27 -4.08
N VAL A 64 11.35 -4.36 -5.03
CA VAL A 64 11.62 -2.92 -4.85
C VAL A 64 10.63 -2.32 -3.86
N LEU A 65 9.35 -2.71 -3.94
CA LEU A 65 8.30 -2.23 -3.04
C LEU A 65 8.49 -2.76 -1.62
N GLU A 66 8.86 -4.03 -1.46
CA GLU A 66 9.15 -4.66 -0.18
C GLU A 66 10.30 -3.98 0.54
N LYS A 67 11.41 -3.69 -0.15
CA LYS A 67 12.56 -2.97 0.43
C LYS A 67 12.18 -1.63 1.05
N LYS A 68 11.07 -1.01 0.62
CA LYS A 68 10.61 0.27 1.20
C LYS A 68 10.10 0.12 2.63
N LEU A 69 9.63 -1.07 3.04
CA LEU A 69 9.11 -1.32 4.39
C LEU A 69 10.21 -1.21 5.45
N ASP A 70 11.47 -1.39 5.04
CA ASP A 70 12.66 -1.31 5.90
C ASP A 70 13.30 0.10 5.89
N SER A 71 12.64 1.10 5.28
CA SER A 71 13.19 2.47 5.17
C SER A 71 13.04 3.24 6.48
N ASP A 72 14.05 4.03 6.84
CA ASP A 72 13.95 5.03 7.93
C ASP A 72 12.89 6.11 7.63
N ASN A 73 12.59 6.34 6.35
CA ASN A 73 11.56 7.29 5.94
C ASN A 73 10.17 6.63 6.00
N SER A 74 9.35 7.07 6.94
CA SER A 74 7.98 6.57 7.12
C SER A 74 7.09 6.72 5.88
N TYR A 75 7.35 7.73 5.04
CA TYR A 75 6.60 7.89 3.80
C TYR A 75 6.95 6.80 2.79
N GLN A 76 8.21 6.36 2.73
CA GLN A 76 8.60 5.22 1.90
C GLN A 76 7.93 3.94 2.39
N ARG A 77 7.89 3.70 3.71
CA ARG A 77 7.17 2.55 4.29
C ARG A 77 5.70 2.57 3.89
N SER A 78 5.03 3.71 4.01
CA SER A 78 3.64 3.92 3.57
C SER A 78 3.43 3.61 2.08
N LEU A 79 4.31 4.06 1.20
CA LEU A 79 4.23 3.76 -0.23
C LEU A 79 4.34 2.25 -0.50
N GLY A 80 5.29 1.59 0.17
CA GLY A 80 5.50 0.16 0.06
C GLY A 80 4.28 -0.65 0.48
N VAL A 81 3.75 -0.42 1.70
CA VAL A 81 2.59 -1.20 2.20
C VAL A 81 1.35 -1.00 1.32
N MET A 82 1.09 0.22 0.85
CA MET A 82 -0.08 0.50 0.01
C MET A 82 0.04 -0.14 -1.38
N LEU A 83 1.21 -0.10 -2.01
CA LEU A 83 1.40 -0.70 -3.34
C LEU A 83 1.49 -2.22 -3.29
N LEU A 84 2.13 -2.81 -2.26
CA LEU A 84 2.12 -4.25 -2.07
C LEU A 84 0.69 -4.76 -1.89
N ALA A 85 -0.11 -4.11 -1.04
CA ALA A 85 -1.49 -4.51 -0.79
C ALA A 85 -2.36 -4.51 -2.05
N GLU A 86 -2.22 -3.52 -2.92
CA GLU A 86 -2.96 -3.48 -4.20
C GLU A 86 -2.54 -4.60 -5.16
N ASN A 87 -1.27 -5.01 -5.11
CA ASN A 87 -0.71 -6.04 -5.98
C ASN A 87 -0.89 -7.47 -5.47
N VAL A 88 -1.39 -7.68 -4.24
CA VAL A 88 -1.71 -9.03 -3.74
C VAL A 88 -2.73 -9.74 -4.64
N ARG A 89 -3.60 -8.99 -5.34
CA ARG A 89 -4.54 -9.57 -6.31
C ARG A 89 -3.86 -10.32 -7.48
N TRP A 90 -2.58 -10.05 -7.72
CA TRP A 90 -1.76 -10.66 -8.76
C TRP A 90 -0.71 -11.62 -8.19
N ASP A 91 -0.76 -11.91 -6.88
CA ASP A 91 0.27 -12.65 -6.16
C ASP A 91 0.18 -14.16 -6.37
N ILE A 92 0.61 -14.61 -7.55
CA ILE A 92 0.63 -16.02 -7.94
C ILE A 92 1.68 -16.84 -7.19
N ASP A 93 2.75 -16.18 -6.70
CA ASP A 93 3.88 -16.81 -6.01
C ASP A 93 3.76 -16.74 -4.47
N ASP A 94 2.61 -16.31 -3.95
CA ASP A 94 2.34 -16.19 -2.51
C ASP A 94 3.30 -15.30 -1.72
N ARG A 95 3.88 -14.30 -2.36
CA ARG A 95 4.91 -13.42 -1.80
C ARG A 95 4.38 -12.58 -0.64
N PHE A 96 3.06 -12.35 -0.58
CA PHE A 96 2.45 -11.61 0.52
C PHE A 96 2.62 -12.32 1.87
N LYS A 97 2.62 -13.66 1.87
CA LYS A 97 2.88 -14.47 3.08
C LYS A 97 4.16 -14.04 3.76
N ASP A 98 5.22 -13.84 2.99
CA ASP A 98 6.57 -13.62 3.51
C ASP A 98 6.75 -12.18 4.02
N VAL A 99 6.00 -11.22 3.47
CA VAL A 99 6.04 -9.81 3.91
C VAL A 99 5.03 -9.47 5.00
N LEU A 100 4.09 -10.38 5.32
CA LEU A 100 3.06 -10.14 6.33
C LEU A 100 3.65 -9.79 7.70
N GLY A 101 4.81 -10.37 8.06
CA GLY A 101 5.55 -9.99 9.26
C GLY A 101 5.93 -8.50 9.29
N LYS A 102 6.40 -7.95 8.16
CA LYS A 102 6.75 -6.53 8.02
C LYS A 102 5.50 -5.63 8.09
N PHE A 103 4.36 -6.10 7.57
CA PHE A 103 3.09 -5.38 7.76
C PHE A 103 2.73 -5.24 9.24
N TRP A 104 2.96 -6.25 10.07
CA TRP A 104 2.70 -6.13 11.51
C TRP A 104 3.61 -5.13 12.21
N VAL A 105 4.87 -5.04 11.79
CA VAL A 105 5.78 -3.97 12.25
C VAL A 105 5.22 -2.61 11.85
N CYS A 106 4.80 -2.43 10.60
CA CYS A 106 4.21 -1.17 10.12
C CYS A 106 2.84 -0.86 10.75
N CYS A 107 2.06 -1.85 11.22
CA CYS A 107 0.82 -1.58 11.98
C CYS A 107 1.07 -0.92 13.34
N ASN A 108 2.28 -1.05 13.89
CA ASN A 108 2.73 -0.39 15.13
C ASN A 108 3.82 0.65 14.84
N ASP A 109 3.82 1.24 13.65
CA ASP A 109 4.82 2.21 13.23
C ASP A 109 4.83 3.44 14.15
N GLU A 110 6.01 3.96 14.50
CA GLU A 110 6.15 5.20 15.28
C GLU A 110 5.37 6.38 14.68
N LYS A 111 5.20 6.41 13.35
CA LYS A 111 4.38 7.40 12.67
C LYS A 111 2.95 6.87 12.56
N PHE A 112 2.06 7.53 13.30
CA PHE A 112 0.62 7.28 13.29
C PHE A 112 0.01 7.11 11.89
N ILE A 113 0.40 7.94 10.92
CA ILE A 113 -0.14 7.87 9.55
C ILE A 113 0.26 6.57 8.86
N THR A 114 1.49 6.10 9.05
CA THR A 114 1.98 4.84 8.47
C THR A 114 1.27 3.63 9.10
N ALA A 115 1.09 3.64 10.42
CA ALA A 115 0.28 2.63 11.11
C ALA A 115 -1.15 2.55 10.57
N ARG A 116 -1.79 3.71 10.43
CA ARG A 116 -3.15 3.81 9.90
C ARG A 116 -3.26 3.30 8.46
N GLN A 117 -2.35 3.73 7.59
CA GLN A 117 -2.32 3.31 6.19
C GLN A 117 -2.04 1.81 6.05
N THR A 118 -1.23 1.23 6.93
CA THR A 118 -0.96 -0.22 6.91
C THR A 118 -2.20 -1.03 7.27
N ILE A 119 -2.97 -0.62 8.29
CA ILE A 119 -4.24 -1.27 8.63
C ILE A 119 -5.24 -1.18 7.48
N GLN A 120 -5.32 -0.02 6.82
CA GLN A 120 -6.18 0.15 5.64
C GLN A 120 -5.69 -0.68 4.45
N ALA A 121 -4.38 -0.83 4.28
CA ALA A 121 -3.79 -1.68 3.25
C ALA A 121 -4.13 -3.16 3.49
N LEU A 122 -4.16 -3.63 4.74
CA LEU A 122 -4.65 -4.98 5.06
C LEU A 122 -6.12 -5.18 4.66
N ALA A 123 -6.95 -4.14 4.77
CA ALA A 123 -8.32 -4.17 4.25
C ALA A 123 -8.35 -4.35 2.72
N THR A 124 -7.46 -3.68 1.99
CA THR A 124 -7.30 -3.87 0.54
C THR A 124 -6.86 -5.30 0.19
N VAL A 125 -5.98 -5.90 0.99
CA VAL A 125 -5.57 -7.30 0.82
C VAL A 125 -6.77 -8.24 0.95
N MET A 126 -7.55 -8.11 2.03
CA MET A 126 -8.72 -8.95 2.29
C MET A 126 -9.84 -8.78 1.24
N GLN A 127 -9.91 -7.61 0.60
CA GLN A 127 -10.82 -7.39 -0.53
C GLN A 127 -10.35 -8.10 -1.80
N SER A 128 -9.04 -8.25 -1.97
CA SER A 128 -8.40 -8.79 -3.16
C SER A 128 -8.28 -10.32 -3.15
N THR A 129 -8.13 -10.93 -1.98
CA THR A 129 -8.01 -12.38 -1.81
C THR A 129 -8.45 -12.81 -0.41
N GLU A 130 -9.00 -14.02 -0.29
CA GLU A 130 -9.42 -14.58 0.99
C GLU A 130 -8.30 -15.36 1.70
N LYS A 131 -7.22 -15.67 0.98
CA LYS A 131 -6.10 -16.50 1.42
C LYS A 131 -5.52 -16.09 2.78
N TYR A 132 -5.49 -14.78 3.03
CA TYR A 132 -4.86 -14.21 4.22
C TYR A 132 -5.86 -13.76 5.30
N ASN A 133 -7.17 -13.91 5.08
CA ASN A 133 -8.20 -13.37 5.97
C ASN A 133 -8.06 -13.87 7.42
N GLY A 134 -7.83 -15.17 7.61
CA GLY A 134 -7.66 -15.75 8.94
C GLY A 134 -6.44 -15.18 9.69
N ALA A 135 -5.29 -15.13 9.01
CA ALA A 135 -4.06 -14.57 9.58
C ALA A 135 -4.20 -13.07 9.89
N ILE A 136 -4.82 -12.31 8.97
CA ILE A 136 -5.04 -10.88 9.14
C ILE A 136 -5.98 -10.61 10.32
N LYS A 137 -7.12 -11.33 10.41
CA LYS A 137 -8.07 -11.21 11.52
C LYS A 137 -7.39 -11.46 12.87
N GLN A 138 -6.63 -12.55 12.98
CA GLN A 138 -5.93 -12.89 14.22
C GLN A 138 -4.85 -11.86 14.58
N GLY A 139 -4.14 -11.31 13.59
CA GLY A 139 -3.13 -10.27 13.80
C GLY A 139 -3.74 -8.95 14.27
N LEU A 140 -4.81 -8.50 13.61
CA LEU A 140 -5.51 -7.26 13.94
C LEU A 140 -6.05 -7.26 15.38
N LEU A 141 -6.62 -8.38 15.83
CA LEU A 141 -7.13 -8.53 17.21
C LEU A 141 -6.05 -8.44 18.29
N LYS A 142 -4.78 -8.61 17.93
CA LYS A 142 -3.63 -8.55 18.84
C LYS A 142 -2.96 -7.18 18.88
N LEU A 143 -3.31 -6.26 17.99
CA LEU A 143 -2.70 -4.93 17.93
C LEU A 143 -2.97 -4.14 19.22
N LYS A 144 -1.95 -3.42 19.68
CA LYS A 144 -2.02 -2.51 20.83
C LYS A 144 -1.58 -1.12 20.37
N PHE A 145 -2.26 -0.09 20.87
CA PHE A 145 -2.07 1.29 20.39
C PHE A 145 -1.61 2.23 21.49
N ASP A 146 -1.06 1.70 22.59
CA ASP A 146 -0.75 2.44 23.82
C ASP A 146 0.29 3.56 23.58
N MET A 147 1.11 3.45 22.53
CA MET A 147 2.10 4.46 22.14
C MET A 147 1.51 5.73 21.49
N TYR A 148 0.25 5.69 21.04
CA TYR A 148 -0.39 6.81 20.35
C TYR A 148 -1.27 7.64 21.28
N LYS A 149 -1.57 8.88 20.90
CA LYS A 149 -2.54 9.73 21.62
C LYS A 149 -3.95 9.16 21.51
N GLU A 150 -4.82 9.42 22.48
CA GLU A 150 -6.18 8.85 22.54
C GLU A 150 -7.00 9.05 21.26
N ASN A 151 -6.91 10.25 20.65
CA ASN A 151 -7.58 10.56 19.40
C ASN A 151 -7.06 9.70 18.22
N GLN A 152 -5.75 9.44 18.18
CA GLN A 152 -5.10 8.56 17.22
C GLN A 152 -5.47 7.10 17.45
N GLN A 153 -5.45 6.63 18.70
CA GLN A 153 -5.89 5.28 19.06
C GLN A 153 -7.33 5.03 18.60
N SER A 154 -8.21 6.00 18.81
CA SER A 154 -9.62 5.91 18.39
C SER A 154 -9.77 5.74 16.87
N LEU A 155 -8.91 6.41 16.09
CA LEU A 155 -8.88 6.25 14.63
C LEU A 155 -8.33 4.88 14.19
N LEU A 156 -7.27 4.38 14.84
CA LEU A 156 -6.72 3.05 14.55
C LEU A 156 -7.73 1.95 14.89
N LYS A 157 -8.37 2.01 16.06
CA LYS A 157 -9.42 1.06 16.46
C LYS A 157 -10.57 1.04 15.44
N ARG A 158 -11.01 2.21 14.96
CA ARG A 158 -12.03 2.31 13.92
C ARG A 158 -11.60 1.68 12.59
N ASP A 159 -10.34 1.85 12.20
CA ASP A 159 -9.81 1.24 10.97
C ASP A 159 -9.65 -0.29 11.13
N VAL A 160 -9.27 -0.79 12.32
CA VAL A 160 -9.29 -2.22 12.65
C VAL A 160 -10.71 -2.78 12.55
N GLU A 161 -11.70 -2.16 13.19
CA GLU A 161 -13.11 -2.59 13.14
C GLU A 161 -13.64 -2.63 11.71
N LYS A 162 -13.35 -1.61 10.90
CA LYS A 162 -13.74 -1.57 9.48
C LYS A 162 -13.11 -2.72 8.70
N THR A 163 -11.85 -3.03 8.98
CA THR A 163 -11.12 -4.11 8.32
C THR A 163 -11.69 -5.48 8.70
N LEU A 164 -11.95 -5.70 9.99
CA LEU A 164 -12.54 -6.95 10.49
C LEU A 164 -13.94 -7.21 9.90
N LYS A 165 -14.76 -6.16 9.72
CA LYS A 165 -16.09 -6.25 9.09
C LYS A 165 -16.06 -6.73 7.63
N LEU A 166 -14.91 -6.77 6.96
CA LEU A 166 -14.81 -7.32 5.61
C LEU A 166 -14.91 -8.85 5.59
N VAL A 167 -14.60 -9.53 6.70
CA VAL A 167 -14.76 -10.98 6.84
C VAL A 167 -16.23 -11.35 6.98
N ASP A 168 -16.99 -10.56 7.74
CA ASP A 168 -18.36 -10.89 8.15
C ASP A 168 -19.42 -10.52 7.09
N LYS A 169 -19.02 -9.89 5.97
CA LYS A 169 -19.90 -9.43 4.89
C LYS A 169 -20.04 -10.44 3.73
N ARG A 170 -19.54 -11.66 3.89
CA ARG A 170 -19.56 -12.70 2.87
C ARG A 170 -20.21 -13.96 3.40
#